data_AF-A0A9K3Q1T6-F1
#
_entry.id   AF-A0A9K3Q1T6-F1
#
_cell.length_a   1.000
_cell.length_b   1.000
_cell.length_c   1.000
_cell.angle_alpha   90.00
_cell.angle_beta   90.00
_cell.angle_gamma   90.00
#
_symmetry.space_group_name_H-M   'P 1'
#
loop_
_entity.id
_entity.type
_entity.pdbx_description
1 polymer ?
#
loop_
_entity_poly.entity_id
_entity_poly.type
_entity_poly.pdbx_seq_one_letter_code
_entity_poly.pdbx_strand_id
1 'polypeptide(L)' 'MGNIVYTLIWMTLLVFVVWPIAWFLSAVWIILQPFEACFNIVVTINQYIEKFVLWPRDMGQAISSGQSSCPAPA' A
#
# COMPACT_ATOMS: atom_id res chain seq x y z
N MET A 1 0.82 -7.21 24.34
CA MET A 1 -0.65 -7.24 24.25
C MET A 1 -1.03 -6.30 23.12
N GLY A 2 -1.47 -6.85 21.98
CA GLY A 2 -1.95 -6.03 20.87
C GLY A 2 -3.11 -5.18 21.38
N ASN A 3 -2.95 -3.86 21.34
CA ASN A 3 -4.02 -2.97 21.76
C ASN A 3 -5.12 -3.05 20.69
N ILE A 4 -6.23 -3.72 21.02
CA ILE A 4 -7.43 -3.87 20.18
C ILE A 4 -7.89 -2.53 19.57
N VAL A 5 -7.66 -1.43 20.29
CA VAL A 5 -7.93 -0.06 19.84
C VAL A 5 -7.14 0.28 18.57
N TYR A 6 -5.85 -0.04 18.51
CA TYR A 6 -5.03 0.23 17.33
C TYR A 6 -5.41 -0.68 16.16
N THR A 7 -5.76 -1.93 16.41
CA THR A 7 -6.28 -2.86 15.38
C THR A 7 -7.54 -2.30 14.69
N LEU A 8 -8.48 -1.73 15.47
CA LEU A 8 -9.70 -1.10 14.93
C LEU A 8 -9.40 0.19 14.15
N ILE A 9 -8.47 1.01 14.65
CA ILE A 9 -8.04 2.24 13.95
C ILE A 9 -7.40 1.89 12.60
N TRP A 10 -6.47 0.94 12.57
CA TRP A 10 -5.82 0.50 11.33
C TRP A 10 -6.80 -0.16 10.36
N MET A 11 -7.76 -0.95 10.84
CA MET A 11 -8.81 -1.52 10.00
C MET A 11 -9.66 -0.43 9.32
N THR A 12 -10.01 0.61 10.07
CA THR A 12 -10.79 1.74 9.53
C THR A 12 -10.00 2.50 8.49
N LEU A 13 -8.72 2.77 8.76
CA LEU A 13 -7.81 3.46 7.85
C LEU A 13 -7.57 2.66 6.57
N LEU A 14 -7.43 1.33 6.69
CA LEU A 14 -7.29 0.42 5.56
C LEU A 14 -8.49 0.52 4.61
N VAL A 15 -9.71 0.45 5.14
CA VAL A 15 -10.93 0.46 4.32
C VAL A 15 -11.21 1.81 3.68
N PHE A 16 -11.07 2.91 4.42
CA PHE A 16 -11.46 4.23 3.92
C PHE A 16 -10.38 4.99 3.16
N VAL A 17 -9.09 4.70 3.41
CA VAL A 17 -7.99 5.49 2.86
C VAL A 17 -7.07 4.62 2.01
N VAL A 18 -6.54 3.53 2.58
CA VAL A 18 -5.54 2.72 1.87
C VAL A 18 -6.14 2.00 0.67
N TRP A 19 -7.36 1.49 0.81
CA TRP A 19 -8.06 0.77 -0.25
C TRP A 19 -8.37 1.63 -1.50
N PRO A 20 -8.98 2.83 -1.39
CA PRO A 20 -9.19 3.67 -2.57
C PRO A 20 -7.90 4.20 -3.19
N ILE A 21 -6.87 4.48 -2.37
CA ILE A 21 -5.54 4.89 -2.88
C ILE A 21 -4.91 3.75 -3.68
N ALA A 22 -4.90 2.53 -3.15
CA ALA A 22 -4.35 1.37 -3.84
C ALA A 22 -5.12 1.05 -5.13
N TRP A 23 -6.44 1.23 -5.14
CA TRP A 23 -7.27 1.04 -6.33
C TRP A 23 -6.92 2.04 -7.44
N PHE A 24 -6.78 3.32 -7.09
CA PHE A 24 -6.40 4.36 -8.06
C PHE A 24 -4.97 4.15 -8.60
N LEU A 25 -4.00 3.84 -7.72
CA LEU A 25 -2.62 3.62 -8.14
C LEU A 25 -2.45 2.34 -8.95
N SER A 26 -3.23 1.29 -8.68
CA SER A 26 -3.24 0.06 -9.46
C SER A 26 -3.62 0.30 -10.93
N ALA A 27 -4.61 1.16 -11.18
CA ALA A 27 -5.01 1.51 -12.55
C ALA A 27 -3.88 2.23 -13.31
N VAL A 28 -3.19 3.15 -12.64
CA VAL A 28 -2.04 3.87 -13.20
C VAL A 28 -0.87 2.90 -13.45
N TRP A 29 -0.57 2.01 -12.51
CA TRP A 29 0.50 1.02 -12.63
C TRP A 29 0.35 0.10 -13.85
N ILE A 30 -0.85 -0.41 -14.10
CA ILE A 30 -1.15 -1.28 -15.26
C ILE A 30 -0.86 -0.56 -16.58
N ILE A 31 -1.16 0.74 -16.66
CA ILE A 31 -0.91 1.54 -17.86
C ILE A 31 0.60 1.80 -18.03
N LEU A 32 1.36 1.93 -16.93
CA LEU A 32 2.80 2.20 -16.97
C LEU A 32 3.67 0.96 -17.22
N GLN A 33 3.19 -0.25 -16.89
CA GLN A 33 3.92 -1.52 -17.12
C GLN A 33 4.53 -1.68 -18.53
N PRO A 34 3.82 -1.43 -19.66
CA PRO A 34 4.43 -1.56 -20.98
C PRO A 34 5.52 -0.51 -21.27
N PHE A 35 5.51 0.63 -20.57
CA PHE A 35 6.50 1.70 -20.75
C PHE A 35 7.79 1.50 -19.94
N GLU A 36 7.78 0.63 -18.92
CA GLU A 36 8.99 0.26 -18.16
C GLU A 36 10.07 -0.34 -19.06
N ALA A 37 9.68 -1.14 -20.05
CA ALA A 37 10.63 -1.77 -20.97
C ALA A 37 11.39 -0.76 -21.85
N CYS A 38 10.83 0.44 -22.06
CA CYS A 38 11.41 1.47 -22.91
C CYS A 38 12.15 2.56 -22.14
N PHE A 39 11.78 2.84 -20.89
CA PHE A 39 12.31 3.95 -20.10
C PHE A 39 12.71 3.50 -18.69
N ASN A 40 14.01 3.51 -18.40
CA ASN A 40 14.54 3.22 -17.04
C ASN A 40 13.98 4.15 -15.95
N ILE A 41 13.58 5.37 -16.31
CA ILE A 41 12.95 6.32 -15.37
C ILE A 41 11.56 5.82 -14.95
N VAL A 42 10.84 5.17 -15.86
CA VAL A 42 9.51 4.62 -15.60
C VAL A 42 9.60 3.43 -14.65
N VAL A 43 10.69 2.66 -14.70
CA VAL A 43 10.96 1.56 -13.75
C VAL A 43 11.00 2.06 -12.31
N THR A 44 11.73 3.15 -12.05
CA THR A 44 11.79 3.75 -10.71
C THR A 44 10.40 4.19 -10.25
N ILE A 45 9.61 4.83 -11.13
CA ILE A 45 8.26 5.30 -10.80
C ILE A 45 7.32 4.11 -10.54
N ASN A 46 7.38 3.06 -11.36
CA ASN A 46 6.54 1.88 -11.19
C ASN A 46 6.87 1.14 -9.90
N GLN A 47 8.15 1.05 -9.51
CA GLN A 47 8.55 0.50 -8.21
C GLN A 47 7.95 1.32 -7.06
N TYR A 48 7.95 2.65 -7.12
CA TYR A 48 7.29 3.46 -6.09
C TYR A 48 5.78 3.20 -6.04
N ILE A 49 5.12 3.17 -7.20
CA ILE A 49 3.68 2.92 -7.29
C ILE A 49 3.34 1.53 -6.74
N GLU A 50 4.15 0.51 -7.05
CA GLU A 50 3.99 -0.86 -6.56
C GLU A 50 4.03 -0.92 -5.02
N LYS A 51 4.93 -0.18 -4.38
CA LYS A 51 4.99 -0.08 -2.91
C LYS A 51 3.70 0.47 -2.31
N PHE A 52 3.12 1.49 -2.93
CA PHE A 52 1.84 2.05 -2.48
C PHE A 52 0.65 1.13 -2.76
N VAL A 53 0.70 0.33 -3.84
CA VAL A 53 -0.33 -0.68 -4.15
C VAL A 53 -0.27 -1.87 -3.19
N LEU A 54 0.93 -2.22 -2.69
CA LEU A 54 1.13 -3.28 -1.70
C LEU A 54 0.87 -2.84 -0.25
N TRP A 55 0.88 -1.54 0.02
CA TRP A 55 0.58 -0.95 1.33
C TRP A 55 -0.64 -1.51 2.09
N PRO A 56 -1.81 -1.81 1.47
CA PRO A 56 -2.93 -2.46 2.17
C PRO A 56 -2.58 -3.85 2.72
N ARG A 57 -1.70 -4.60 2.06
CA ARG A 57 -1.24 -5.92 2.55
C ARG A 57 -0.40 -5.76 3.81
N ASP A 58 0.50 -4.77 3.84
CA ASP A 58 1.33 -4.49 5.00
C ASP A 58 0.50 -3.95 6.17
N MET A 59 -0.51 -3.14 5.88
CA MET A 59 -1.52 -2.73 6.88
C MET A 59 -2.27 -3.94 7.46
N GLY A 60 -2.66 -4.91 6.63
CA GLY A 60 -3.27 -6.15 7.08
C GLY A 60 -2.37 -6.98 8.01
N GLN A 61 -1.06 -7.03 7.71
CA GLN A 61 -0.08 -7.69 8.59
C GLN A 61 0.08 -6.94 9.92
N ALA A 62 0.13 -5.60 9.91
CA ALA A 62 0.19 -4.78 11.12
C ALA A 62 -1.07 -4.93 12.00
N ILE A 63 -2.25 -5.08 11.39
CA ILE A 63 -3.52 -5.38 12.07
C ILE A 63 -3.44 -6.74 12.77
N SER A 64 -2.96 -7.77 12.07
CA SER A 64 -2.87 -9.14 12.61
C SER A 64 -1.83 -9.27 13.74
N SER A 65 -0.77 -8.49 13.69
CA SER A 65 0.30 -8.45 14.69
C SER A 65 0.01 -7.48 15.84
N GLY A 66 -1.03 -6.64 15.74
CA GLY A 66 -1.41 -5.66 16.76
C GLY A 66 -0.35 -4.58 17.00
N GLN A 67 0.41 -4.22 15.96
CA GLN A 67 1.49 -3.24 16.07
C GLN A 67 0.97 -1.81 16.31
N SER A 68 1.68 -1.08 17.16
CA SER A 68 1.40 0.33 17.51
C SER A 68 2.00 1.34 16.53
N SER A 69 2.86 0.91 15.60
CA SER A 69 3.48 1.75 14.57
C SER A 69 2.74 1.63 13.24
N CYS A 70 2.56 2.74 12.55
CA CYS A 70 2.06 2.74 11.17
C CYS A 70 3.08 2.01 10.28
N PRO A 71 2.71 0.96 9.53
CA PRO A 71 3.57 0.43 8.49
C PRO A 71 3.67 1.47 7.37
N ALA A 72 4.87 2.03 7.19
CA ALA A 72 5.16 2.83 6.00
C ALA A 72 5.26 1.90 4.78
N PRO A 73 4.82 2.34 3.58
CA PRO A 73 5.00 1.57 2.35
C PRO A 73 6.50 1.34 2.13
N ALA A 74 6.95 0.07 2.20
CA ALA A 74 8.35 -0.32 2.14
C ALA A 74 8.82 -0.57 0.70
#